data_AF-A0A2V6Z698-F1
#
_entry.id   AF-A0A2V6Z698-F1
#
_cell.length_a   1.000
_cell.length_b   1.000
_cell.length_c   1.000
_cell.angle_alpha   90.00
_cell.angle_beta   90.00
_cell.angle_gamma   90.00
#
_symmetry.space_group_name_H-M   'P 1'
#
loop_
_entity.id
_entity.type
_entity.pdbx_description
1 polymer ?
#
loop_
_entity_poly.entity_id
_entity_poly.type
_entity_poly.pdbx_seq_one_letter_code
_entity_poly.pdbx_strand_id
1 'polypeptide(L)'
;MGGTVGDLQHLNELRQHGKMQWSENEHAWAAQPLDVVEALGHEGFAEYKREVTRSRRDRSPTGGIWQGLDCRTGAVASAIWVQRAAGAEPIVFIDINGEPLDGDTR
;
A
#
# COMPACT_ATOMS: atom_id res chain seq x y z
N MET A 1 -21.78 -12.55 4.73
CA MET A 1 -21.40 -11.59 5.78
C MET A 1 -20.06 -11.01 5.35
N GLY A 2 -20.11 -9.86 4.67
CA GLY A 2 -18.90 -9.18 4.21
C GLY A 2 -18.18 -8.65 5.45
N GLY A 3 -16.91 -9.01 5.61
CA GLY A 3 -16.06 -8.36 6.59
C GLY A 3 -16.05 -6.88 6.24
N THR A 4 -16.60 -6.06 7.13
CA THR A 4 -16.47 -4.62 7.03
C THR A 4 -14.98 -4.30 6.96
N VAL A 5 -14.60 -3.55 5.92
CA VAL A 5 -13.37 -2.78 5.84
C VAL A 5 -13.40 -1.77 7.00
N GLY A 6 -13.08 -2.24 8.19
CA GLY A 6 -13.12 -1.50 9.45
C GLY A 6 -12.28 -2.33 10.41
N ASP A 7 -11.05 -1.97 10.71
CA ASP A 7 -10.40 -0.67 10.71
C ASP A 7 -8.94 -1.00 10.36
N LEU A 8 -8.41 -0.54 9.21
CA LEU A 8 -7.01 -0.78 8.83
C LEU A 8 -6.13 0.10 9.73
N GLN A 9 -6.09 -0.24 11.02
CA GLN A 9 -5.61 0.60 12.11
C GLN A 9 -4.18 1.07 11.83
N HIS A 10 -3.29 0.19 11.38
CA HIS A 10 -1.90 0.52 11.11
C HIS A 10 -1.76 1.46 9.90
N LEU A 11 -2.63 1.33 8.88
CA LEU A 11 -2.67 2.31 7.78
C LEU A 11 -3.22 3.65 8.26
N ASN A 12 -4.21 3.65 9.15
CA ASN A 12 -4.73 4.85 9.78
C ASN A 12 -3.67 5.53 10.68
N GLU A 13 -2.83 4.78 11.37
CA GLU A 13 -1.68 5.31 12.13
C GLU A 13 -0.64 5.96 11.20
N LEU A 14 -0.37 5.39 10.02
CA LEU A 14 0.50 6.05 9.03
C LEU A 14 -0.09 7.38 8.57
N ARG A 15 -1.41 7.44 8.34
CA ARG A 15 -2.12 8.67 7.98
C ARG A 15 -2.04 9.72 9.08
N GLN A 16 -2.35 9.35 10.32
CA GLN A 16 -2.34 10.25 11.48
C GLN A 16 -0.94 10.81 11.76
N HIS A 17 0.11 10.01 11.55
CA HIS A 17 1.50 10.46 11.68
C HIS A 17 2.04 11.19 10.44
N GLY A 18 1.22 11.39 9.41
CA GLY A 18 1.60 12.08 8.19
C GLY A 18 2.54 11.32 7.26
N LYS A 19 2.75 10.02 7.49
CA LYS A 19 3.58 9.11 6.67
C LYS A 19 2.85 8.54 5.44
N MET A 20 1.54 8.73 5.39
CA MET A 20 0.69 8.30 4.28
C MET A 20 -0.34 9.39 4.01
N GLN A 21 -0.20 10.06 2.87
CA GLN A 21 -1.02 11.23 2.52
C GLN A 21 -1.73 10.98 1.19
N TRP A 22 -3.01 11.36 1.12
CA TRP A 22 -3.75 11.25 -0.13
C TRP A 22 -3.25 12.31 -1.13
N SER A 23 -2.98 11.89 -2.36
CA SER A 23 -2.62 12.77 -3.46
C SER A 23 -3.76 12.85 -4.46
N GLU A 24 -4.50 13.96 -4.45
CA GLU A 24 -5.63 14.19 -5.38
C GLU A 24 -5.19 14.14 -6.85
N ASN A 25 -4.00 14.66 -7.17
CA ASN A 25 -3.51 14.68 -8.55
C ASN A 25 -3.23 13.27 -9.09
N GLU A 26 -2.69 12.39 -8.25
CA GLU A 26 -2.26 11.05 -8.63
C GLU A 26 -3.33 10.00 -8.34
N HIS A 27 -4.39 10.37 -7.62
CA HIS A 27 -5.43 9.47 -7.09
C HIS A 27 -4.80 8.26 -6.37
N ALA A 28 -3.81 8.55 -5.52
CA ALA A 28 -2.97 7.55 -4.87
C ALA A 28 -2.43 8.04 -3.52
N TRP A 29 -1.83 7.14 -2.75
CA TRP A 29 -1.17 7.47 -1.49
C TRP A 29 0.29 7.86 -1.71
N ALA A 30 0.68 9.06 -1.31
CA ALA A 30 2.08 9.40 -1.10
C ALA A 30 2.54 8.75 0.22
N ALA A 31 3.38 7.72 0.12
CA ALA A 31 3.87 6.95 1.27
C ALA A 31 5.11 6.13 0.93
N GLN A 32 5.86 5.71 1.95
CA GLN A 32 6.90 4.69 1.78
C GLN A 32 6.25 3.30 1.54
N PRO A 33 6.60 2.59 0.45
CA PRO A 33 5.99 1.29 0.15
C PRO A 33 6.22 0.22 1.22
N LEU A 34 7.36 0.27 1.92
CA LEU A 34 7.67 -0.67 2.99
C LEU A 34 6.75 -0.45 4.19
N ASP A 35 6.58 0.80 4.64
CA ASP A 35 5.68 1.15 5.74
C ASP A 35 4.24 0.67 5.45
N VAL A 36 3.76 0.85 4.20
CA VAL A 36 2.44 0.37 3.77
C VAL A 36 2.33 -1.16 3.84
N VAL A 37 3.32 -1.87 3.32
CA VAL A 37 3.32 -3.35 3.32
C VAL A 37 3.41 -3.89 4.75
N GLU A 38 4.23 -3.29 5.61
CA GLU A 38 4.33 -3.66 7.02
C GLU A 38 3.01 -3.42 7.75
N ALA A 39 2.37 -2.27 7.53
CA ALA A 39 1.04 -1.99 8.07
C ALA A 39 0.01 -3.03 7.62
N LEU A 40 -0.05 -3.37 6.33
CA LEU A 40 -0.93 -4.45 5.82
C LEU A 40 -0.60 -5.81 6.44
N GLY A 41 0.68 -6.10 6.68
CA GLY A 41 1.11 -7.30 7.41
C GLY A 41 0.56 -7.34 8.83
N HIS A 42 0.55 -6.21 9.54
CA HIS A 42 -0.01 -6.09 10.88
C HIS A 42 -1.54 -6.22 10.92
N GLU A 43 -2.23 -5.88 9.82
CA GLU A 43 -3.67 -6.14 9.64
C GLU A 43 -4.00 -7.62 9.38
N GLY A 44 -2.98 -8.48 9.24
CA GLY A 44 -3.14 -9.92 9.05
C GLY A 44 -2.98 -10.41 7.60
N PHE A 45 -2.63 -9.53 6.66
CA PHE A 45 -2.33 -9.93 5.29
C PHE A 45 -0.90 -10.49 5.20
N ALA A 46 -0.77 -11.81 5.15
CA ALA A 46 0.53 -12.45 4.96
C ALA A 46 1.02 -12.27 3.52
N GLU A 47 2.30 -11.90 3.34
CA GLU A 47 2.89 -11.71 2.00
C GLU A 47 2.76 -13.01 1.17
N TYR A 48 2.05 -12.90 0.06
CA TYR A 48 1.88 -13.97 -0.93
C TYR A 48 2.78 -13.75 -2.15
N LYS A 49 2.93 -12.49 -2.58
CA LYS A 49 3.75 -12.12 -3.74
C LYS A 49 4.41 -10.78 -3.50
N ARG A 50 5.67 -10.65 -3.90
CA ARG A 50 6.38 -9.37 -3.98
C ARG A 50 7.31 -9.33 -5.18
N GLU A 51 7.18 -8.29 -6.00
CA GLU A 51 8.06 -8.03 -7.14
C GLU A 51 8.51 -6.57 -7.13
N VAL A 52 9.78 -6.34 -7.45
CA VAL A 52 10.39 -5.02 -7.40
C VAL A 52 11.06 -4.71 -8.72
N THR A 53 10.66 -3.62 -9.36
CA THR A 53 11.23 -3.17 -10.63
C THR A 53 12.45 -2.30 -10.36
N ARG A 54 13.60 -2.69 -10.90
CA ARG A 54 14.85 -1.94 -10.80
C ARG A 54 15.36 -1.61 -12.20
N SER A 55 15.71 -0.34 -12.43
CA SER A 55 16.30 0.09 -13.70
C SER A 55 17.77 -0.33 -13.82
N ARG A 56 18.58 -0.14 -12.76
CA ARG A 56 19.98 -0.59 -12.66
C ARG A 56 20.32 -0.99 -11.21
N ARG A 57 21.32 -1.84 -11.00
CA ARG A 57 21.72 -2.33 -9.66
C ARG A 57 22.15 -1.23 -8.69
N ASP A 58 22.61 -0.09 -9.21
CA ASP A 58 23.09 1.08 -8.47
C ASP A 58 22.00 2.12 -8.17
N ARG A 59 20.76 1.92 -8.64
CA ARG A 59 19.65 2.86 -8.41
C ARG A 59 18.58 2.27 -7.52
N SER A 60 17.93 3.14 -6.76
CA SER A 60 16.71 2.81 -6.03
C SER A 60 15.66 2.19 -6.96
N PRO A 61 14.84 1.25 -6.48
CA PRO A 61 13.74 0.69 -7.25
C PRO A 61 12.85 1.78 -7.84
N THR A 62 12.41 1.60 -9.09
CA THR A 62 11.50 2.54 -9.75
C THR A 62 10.04 2.24 -9.46
N GLY A 63 9.75 1.07 -8.87
CA GLY A 63 8.42 0.66 -8.48
C GLY A 63 8.39 -0.81 -8.06
N GLY A 64 7.18 -1.32 -7.84
CA GLY A 64 6.96 -2.72 -7.53
C GLY A 64 5.51 -3.01 -7.22
N ILE A 65 5.25 -4.28 -6.93
CA ILE A 65 3.96 -4.78 -6.51
C ILE A 65 4.16 -5.72 -5.32
N TRP A 66 3.18 -5.68 -4.43
CA TRP A 66 3.03 -6.59 -3.32
C TRP A 66 1.59 -7.07 -3.28
N GLN A 67 1.39 -8.33 -2.91
CA GLN A 67 0.07 -8.88 -2.61
C GLN A 67 0.15 -9.71 -1.35
N GLY A 68 -0.84 -9.54 -0.47
CA GLY A 68 -0.99 -10.31 0.76
C GLY A 68 -2.36 -10.96 0.86
N LEU A 69 -2.41 -12.09 1.56
CA LEU A 69 -3.62 -12.89 1.78
C LEU A 69 -3.89 -12.96 3.29
N ASP A 70 -5.10 -12.57 3.69
CA ASP A 70 -5.63 -12.93 5.01
C ASP A 70 -6.25 -14.33 4.93
N CYS A 71 -5.54 -15.34 5.40
CA CYS A 71 -5.98 -16.73 5.38
C CYS A 71 -7.23 -17.01 6.22
N ARG A 72 -7.62 -16.10 7.13
CA ARG A 72 -8.82 -16.27 7.98
C ARG A 72 -10.09 -15.91 7.22
N THR A 73 -10.02 -14.86 6.40
CA THR A 73 -11.17 -14.31 5.68
C THR A 73 -11.16 -14.63 4.19
N GLY A 74 -9.99 -14.98 3.64
CA GLY A 74 -9.74 -15.12 2.21
C GLY A 74 -9.55 -13.77 1.50
N ALA A 75 -9.47 -12.65 2.24
CA ALA A 75 -9.30 -11.34 1.65
C ALA A 75 -7.89 -11.15 1.08
N VAL A 76 -7.79 -10.44 -0.03
CA VAL A 76 -6.52 -10.11 -0.68
C VAL A 76 -6.29 -8.62 -0.61
N ALA A 77 -5.11 -8.21 -0.14
CA ALA A 77 -4.62 -6.84 -0.25
C ALA A 77 -3.57 -6.77 -1.35
N SER A 78 -3.64 -5.76 -2.21
CA SER A 78 -2.58 -5.46 -3.18
C SER A 78 -2.05 -4.05 -2.96
N ALA A 79 -0.74 -3.89 -3.10
CA ALA A 79 -0.07 -2.59 -3.09
C ALA A 79 0.84 -2.48 -4.31
N ILE A 80 0.60 -1.49 -5.16
CA ILE A 80 1.44 -1.18 -6.33
C ILE A 80 2.07 0.19 -6.10
N TRP A 81 3.38 0.30 -6.26
CA TRP A 81 4.05 1.58 -6.06
C TRP A 81 4.95 1.97 -7.22
N VAL A 82 5.12 3.29 -7.38
CA VAL A 82 5.98 3.89 -8.40
C VAL A 82 6.79 5.04 -7.77
N GLN A 83 8.09 5.07 -8.07
CA GLN A 83 8.97 6.18 -7.74
C GLN A 83 8.78 7.30 -8.77
N ARG A 84 8.22 8.45 -8.36
CA ARG A 84 7.92 9.58 -9.25
C ARG A 84 9.18 10.28 -9.78
N ALA A 85 10.04 10.70 -8.86
CA ALA A 85 11.31 11.36 -9.15
C ALA A 85 12.32 11.04 -8.04
N ALA A 86 13.61 11.20 -8.32
CA ALA A 86 14.63 11.03 -7.29
C ALA A 86 14.41 12.03 -6.14
N GLY A 87 14.26 11.53 -4.91
CA GLY A 87 14.03 12.36 -3.72
C GLY A 87 12.56 12.74 -3.45
N ALA A 88 11.63 12.42 -4.36
CA ALA A 88 10.21 12.53 -4.08
C ALA A 88 9.69 11.30 -3.32
N GLU A 89 8.64 11.46 -2.53
CA GLU A 89 7.95 10.33 -1.93
C GLU A 89 7.26 9.48 -3.01
N PRO A 90 7.39 8.13 -2.97
CA PRO A 90 6.68 7.24 -3.87
C PRO A 90 5.16 7.42 -3.78
N ILE A 91 4.47 7.06 -4.86
CA ILE A 91 3.03 6.88 -4.84
C ILE A 91 2.71 5.40 -4.73
N VAL A 92 1.67 5.07 -3.97
CA VAL A 92 1.21 3.72 -3.67
C VAL A 92 -0.29 3.65 -3.94
N PHE A 93 -0.68 2.72 -4.79
CA PHE A 93 -2.06 2.31 -5.02
C PHE A 93 -2.33 1.10 -4.15
N ILE A 94 -3.42 1.12 -3.40
CA ILE A 94 -3.80 0.04 -2.48
C ILE A 94 -5.20 -0.41 -2.85
N ASP A 95 -5.40 -1.72 -2.99
CA ASP A 95 -6.72 -2.33 -3.11
C ASP A 95 -6.90 -3.43 -2.08
N ILE A 96 -8.13 -3.57 -1.58
CA ILE A 96 -8.56 -4.70 -0.74
C ILE A 96 -9.72 -5.38 -1.48
N ASN A 97 -9.53 -6.64 -1.86
CA ASN A 97 -10.50 -7.40 -2.68
C ASN A 97 -10.89 -6.70 -3.99
N GLY A 98 -9.97 -5.94 -4.58
CA GLY A 98 -10.21 -5.17 -5.80
C GLY A 98 -10.91 -3.82 -5.58
N GLU A 99 -11.27 -3.48 -4.34
CA GLU A 99 -11.79 -2.15 -4.00
C GLU A 99 -10.63 -1.22 -3.64
N PRO A 100 -10.43 -0.12 -4.39
CA PRO A 100 -9.36 0.83 -4.09
C PRO A 100 -9.56 1.49 -2.72
N LEU A 101 -8.48 1.60 -1.95
CA LEU A 101 -8.45 2.41 -0.75
C LEU A 101 -8.13 3.85 -1.14
N ASP A 102 -9.11 4.73 -1.13
CA ASP A 102 -8.97 6.15 -1.47
C ASP A 102 -8.88 7.06 -0.23
N GLY A 103 -8.55 8.34 -0.47
CA GLY A 103 -8.44 9.37 0.55
C GLY A 103 -9.74 9.71 1.29
N ASP A 104 -10.87 9.27 0.77
CA ASP A 104 -12.20 9.70 1.18
C ASP A 104 -12.92 8.62 1.99
N THR A 105 -12.16 7.69 2.58
CA THR A 105 -12.69 6.60 3.41
C THR A 105 -13.45 7.16 4.62
N ARG A 106 -14.75 7.34 4.43
CA ARG A 106 -15.81 7.63 5.39
C ARG A 106 -16.16 6.41 6.23
#